data_AF-A0AAU4VAK7-F1
#
_entry.id   AF-A0AAU4VAK7-F1
#
_cell.length_a   1.000
_cell.length_b   1.000
_cell.length_c   1.000
_cell.angle_alpha   90.00
_cell.angle_beta   90.00
_cell.angle_gamma   90.00
#
_symmetry.space_group_name_H-M   'P 1'
#
loop_
_entity.id
_entity.type
_entity.pdbx_description
1 polymer ?
#
loop_
_entity_poly.entity_id
_entity_poly.type
_entity_poly.pdbx_seq_one_letter_code
_entity_poly.pdbx_strand_id
1 'polypeptide(L)'
;MLDEAMVALAASVGSGVVQAAGTDAWSALRNRLARLFGRGDRQQETVQLERLDRTAAELTAVGQDGNGPEGNGNEERSRHGAAWRTRTEDLLEGLDPDARTAAAAELRALLDEAAQAARPAAGGAGFTGNVFLGPTAAQSGHGNIQVNRFHSRP
;
A
#
# COMPACT_ATOMS: atom_id res chain seq x y z
N MET A 1 17.64 -8.10 -10.15
CA MET A 1 17.22 -8.52 -8.80
C MET A 1 17.03 -7.28 -7.95
N LEU A 2 15.90 -7.18 -7.27
CA LEU A 2 15.66 -6.15 -6.27
C LEU A 2 16.40 -6.49 -4.97
N ASP A 3 16.83 -5.45 -4.25
CA ASP A 3 17.30 -5.62 -2.88
C ASP A 3 16.10 -5.78 -1.92
N GLU A 4 16.39 -6.27 -0.72
CA GLU A 4 15.37 -6.54 0.31
C GLU A 4 14.57 -5.27 0.69
N ALA A 5 15.19 -4.09 0.65
CA ALA A 5 14.51 -2.84 0.97
C ALA A 5 13.52 -2.42 -0.13
N MET A 6 13.79 -2.76 -1.39
CA MET A 6 12.87 -2.54 -2.51
C MET A 6 11.71 -3.54 -2.49
N VAL A 7 11.95 -4.80 -2.12
CA VAL A 7 10.88 -5.80 -1.92
C VAL A 7 9.96 -5.38 -0.76
N ALA A 8 10.55 -4.91 0.35
CA ALA A 8 9.77 -4.37 1.47
C ALA A 8 8.95 -3.14 1.05
N LEU A 9 9.53 -2.24 0.25
CA LEU A 9 8.83 -1.08 -0.29
C LEU A 9 7.63 -1.48 -1.16
N ALA A 10 7.79 -2.47 -2.04
CA ALA A 10 6.69 -2.98 -2.84
C ALA A 10 5.55 -3.54 -1.97
N ALA A 11 5.87 -4.24 -0.89
CA ALA A 11 4.87 -4.71 0.07
C ALA A 11 4.13 -3.55 0.77
N SER A 12 4.84 -2.46 1.08
CA SER A 12 4.24 -1.23 1.61
C SER A 12 3.31 -0.56 0.61
N VAL A 13 3.63 -0.55 -0.69
CA VAL A 13 2.73 -0.05 -1.74
C VAL A 13 1.43 -0.86 -1.79
N GLY A 14 1.53 -2.19 -1.77
CA GLY A 14 0.35 -3.07 -1.74
C GLY A 14 -0.54 -2.80 -0.53
N SER A 15 0.06 -2.61 0.65
CA SER A 15 -0.67 -2.26 1.88
C SER A 15 -1.30 -0.88 1.80
N GLY A 16 -0.57 0.12 1.28
CA GLY A 16 -1.04 1.49 1.11
C GLY A 16 -2.26 1.58 0.19
N VAL A 17 -2.26 0.84 -0.93
CA VAL A 17 -3.42 0.77 -1.84
C VAL A 17 -4.65 0.24 -1.11
N VAL A 18 -4.51 -0.86 -0.37
CA VAL A 18 -5.62 -1.52 0.34
C VAL A 18 -6.17 -0.65 1.47
N GLN A 19 -5.32 0.12 2.15
CA GLN A 19 -5.72 1.00 3.25
C GLN A 19 -6.33 2.31 2.77
N ALA A 20 -5.78 2.89 1.70
CA ALA A 20 -6.28 4.14 1.15
C ALA A 20 -7.56 3.94 0.32
N ALA A 21 -7.77 2.76 -0.27
CA ALA A 21 -8.98 2.45 -1.03
C ALA A 21 -10.26 2.73 -0.23
N GLY A 22 -11.15 3.54 -0.81
CA GLY A 22 -12.40 3.96 -0.15
C GLY A 22 -12.24 5.06 0.89
N THR A 23 -11.05 5.65 1.04
CA THR A 23 -10.79 6.81 1.92
C THR A 23 -10.55 8.09 1.12
N ASP A 24 -10.57 9.24 1.77
CA ASP A 24 -10.26 10.53 1.14
C ASP A 24 -8.82 10.59 0.58
N ALA A 25 -7.89 9.85 1.20
CA ALA A 25 -6.50 9.74 0.76
C ALA A 25 -6.34 8.97 -0.57
N TRP A 26 -7.37 8.22 -0.99
CA TRP A 26 -7.33 7.42 -2.22
C TRP A 26 -7.03 8.27 -3.46
N SER A 27 -7.65 9.44 -3.55
CA SER A 27 -7.58 10.31 -4.72
C SER A 27 -6.14 10.79 -5.00
N ALA A 28 -5.39 11.14 -3.96
CA ALA A 28 -4.01 11.57 -4.07
C ALA A 28 -3.08 10.39 -4.38
N LEU A 29 -3.26 9.26 -3.69
CA LEU A 29 -2.45 8.06 -3.87
C LEU A 29 -2.59 7.50 -5.29
N ARG A 30 -3.83 7.28 -5.75
CA ARG A 30 -4.10 6.64 -7.05
C ARG A 30 -3.53 7.43 -8.22
N ASN A 31 -3.61 8.77 -8.18
CA ASN A 31 -3.12 9.63 -9.25
C ASN A 31 -1.59 9.58 -9.35
N ARG A 32 -0.89 9.55 -8.22
CA ARG A 32 0.57 9.46 -8.21
C ARG A 32 1.06 8.07 -8.62
N LEU A 33 0.42 7.01 -8.12
CA LEU A 33 0.72 5.64 -8.57
C LEU A 33 0.46 5.46 -10.07
N ALA A 34 -0.66 5.95 -10.60
CA ALA A 34 -0.97 5.85 -12.03
C ALA A 34 0.12 6.51 -12.90
N ARG A 35 0.61 7.69 -12.52
CA ARG A 35 1.74 8.36 -13.20
C ARG A 35 3.03 7.56 -13.15
N LEU A 36 3.36 7.02 -11.98
CA LEU A 36 4.58 6.22 -11.80
C LEU A 36 4.54 4.94 -12.64
N PHE A 37 3.42 4.19 -12.59
CA PHE A 37 3.25 2.97 -13.38
C PHE A 37 3.08 3.25 -14.88
N GLY A 38 2.53 4.41 -15.24
CA GLY A 38 2.42 4.86 -16.63
C GLY A 38 3.73 5.38 -17.23
N ARG A 39 4.75 5.65 -16.40
CA ARG A 39 6.08 6.15 -16.81
C ARG A 39 6.02 7.39 -17.72
N GLY A 40 5.03 8.27 -17.49
CA GLY A 40 4.80 9.47 -18.30
C GLY A 40 4.06 9.24 -19.61
N ASP A 41 3.70 8.00 -19.96
CA ASP A 41 2.83 7.70 -21.10
C ASP A 41 1.37 7.85 -20.69
N ARG A 42 0.67 8.85 -21.24
CA ARG A 42 -0.73 9.16 -20.88
C ARG A 42 -1.70 8.00 -21.09
N GLN A 43 -1.46 7.14 -22.09
CA GLN A 43 -2.32 5.98 -22.33
C GLN A 43 -2.09 4.93 -21.23
N GLN A 44 -0.83 4.65 -20.88
CA GLN A 44 -0.51 3.75 -19.79
C GLN A 44 -1.00 4.28 -18.45
N GLU A 45 -0.83 5.58 -18.18
CA GLU A 45 -1.36 6.22 -16.97
C GLU A 45 -2.87 6.01 -16.82
N THR A 46 -3.62 6.18 -17.91
CA THR A 46 -5.08 5.97 -17.92
C THR A 46 -5.43 4.52 -17.59
N VAL A 47 -4.74 3.55 -18.20
CA VAL A 47 -4.95 2.12 -17.92
C VAL A 47 -4.66 1.77 -16.46
N GLN A 48 -3.60 2.36 -15.88
CA GLN A 48 -3.26 2.11 -14.48
C GLN A 48 -4.26 2.77 -13.52
N LEU A 49 -4.75 3.96 -13.88
CA LEU A 49 -5.80 4.64 -13.11
C LEU A 49 -7.09 3.83 -13.08
N GLU A 50 -7.55 3.33 -14.23
CA GLU A 50 -8.74 2.46 -14.31
C GLU A 50 -8.58 1.18 -13.47
N ARG A 51 -7.38 0.59 -13.46
CA ARG A 51 -7.08 -0.60 -12.65
C ARG A 51 -7.09 -0.29 -11.15
N LEU A 52 -6.54 0.85 -10.75
CA LEU A 52 -6.59 1.33 -9.37
C LEU A 52 -8.05 1.56 -8.96
N ASP A 53 -8.83 2.29 -9.77
CA ASP A 53 -10.23 2.59 -9.48
C ASP A 53 -11.08 1.32 -9.34
N ARG A 54 -10.84 0.31 -10.18
CA ARG A 54 -11.46 -1.01 -10.03
C ARG A 54 -11.10 -1.68 -8.71
N THR A 55 -9.83 -1.66 -8.33
CA THR A 55 -9.38 -2.21 -7.04
C THR A 55 -10.09 -1.52 -5.88
N ALA A 56 -10.25 -0.20 -5.93
CA ALA A 56 -10.95 0.54 -4.88
C ALA A 56 -12.45 0.21 -4.82
N ALA A 57 -13.10 0.05 -5.98
CA ALA A 57 -14.50 -0.35 -6.05
C ALA A 57 -14.73 -1.76 -5.45
N GLU A 58 -13.88 -2.72 -5.82
CA GLU A 58 -13.91 -4.10 -5.31
C GLU A 58 -13.68 -4.13 -3.79
N LEU A 59 -12.69 -3.39 -3.29
CA LEU A 59 -12.41 -3.28 -1.84
C LEU A 59 -13.52 -2.58 -1.05
N THR A 60 -14.21 -1.62 -1.67
CA THR A 60 -15.33 -0.90 -1.03
C THR A 60 -16.57 -1.78 -0.96
N ALA A 61 -16.91 -2.49 -2.04
CA ALA A 61 -18.03 -3.43 -2.08
C ALA A 61 -17.88 -4.51 -0.99
N VAL A 62 -16.68 -5.08 -0.87
CA VAL A 62 -16.33 -6.04 0.18
C VAL A 62 -16.51 -5.49 1.61
N GLY A 63 -16.26 -4.18 1.82
CA GLY A 63 -16.48 -3.52 3.11
C GLY A 63 -17.94 -3.20 3.41
N GLN A 64 -18.79 -3.06 2.38
CA GLN A 64 -20.22 -2.74 2.51
C GLN A 64 -21.08 -4.00 2.70
N ASP A 65 -20.67 -5.14 2.11
CA ASP A 65 -21.47 -6.37 2.08
C ASP A 65 -21.36 -7.25 3.34
N GLY A 66 -20.62 -6.80 4.36
CA GLY A 66 -20.69 -7.30 5.74
C GLY A 66 -20.70 -8.81 5.92
N ASN A 67 -19.52 -9.42 6.08
CA ASN A 67 -19.46 -10.73 6.73
C ASN A 67 -18.33 -10.83 7.77
N GLY A 68 -18.44 -10.01 8.81
CA GLY A 68 -17.79 -10.21 10.11
C GLY A 68 -16.25 -10.32 10.12
N PRO A 69 -15.65 -10.61 11.29
CA PRO A 69 -14.20 -10.74 11.44
C PRO A 69 -13.56 -11.94 10.70
N GLU A 70 -14.35 -12.79 10.02
CA GLU A 70 -13.89 -14.13 9.61
C GLU A 70 -14.22 -14.56 8.16
N GLY A 71 -14.80 -13.73 7.28
CA GLY A 71 -15.16 -14.21 5.93
C GLY A 71 -14.89 -13.22 4.81
N ASN A 72 -14.10 -13.63 3.82
CA ASN A 72 -13.95 -13.05 2.48
C ASN A 72 -13.19 -11.71 2.40
N GLY A 73 -13.49 -10.74 3.27
CA GLY A 73 -12.96 -9.38 3.08
C GLY A 73 -11.47 -9.20 3.36
N ASN A 74 -10.93 -9.95 4.33
CA ASN A 74 -9.49 -9.97 4.58
C ASN A 74 -8.72 -10.71 3.47
N GLU A 75 -9.36 -11.71 2.85
CA GLU A 75 -8.76 -12.47 1.75
C GLU A 75 -8.68 -11.61 0.49
N GLU A 76 -9.75 -10.89 0.14
CA GLU A 76 -9.74 -9.95 -1.00
C GLU A 76 -8.75 -8.80 -0.78
N ARG A 77 -8.68 -8.22 0.44
CA ARG A 77 -7.61 -7.26 0.78
C ARG A 77 -6.22 -7.85 0.55
N SER A 78 -5.99 -9.06 1.04
CA SER A 78 -4.70 -9.73 0.90
C SER A 78 -4.36 -10.00 -0.57
N ARG A 79 -5.34 -10.41 -1.38
CA ARG A 79 -5.21 -10.63 -2.83
C ARG A 79 -4.86 -9.34 -3.55
N HIS A 80 -5.58 -8.25 -3.31
CA HIS A 80 -5.28 -6.95 -3.90
C HIS A 80 -3.92 -6.41 -3.46
N GLY A 81 -3.58 -6.53 -2.17
CA GLY A 81 -2.29 -6.13 -1.62
C GLY A 81 -1.12 -6.88 -2.28
N ALA A 82 -1.24 -8.21 -2.42
CA ALA A 82 -0.23 -9.02 -3.10
C ALA A 82 -0.11 -8.66 -4.59
N ALA A 83 -1.23 -8.44 -5.29
CA ALA A 83 -1.23 -8.08 -6.70
C ALA A 83 -0.55 -6.71 -6.95
N TRP A 84 -0.74 -5.74 -6.06
CA TRP A 84 -0.07 -4.44 -6.15
C TRP A 84 1.40 -4.48 -5.71
N ARG A 85 1.75 -5.35 -4.75
CA ARG A 85 3.16 -5.65 -4.44
C ARG A 85 3.88 -6.18 -5.68
N THR A 86 3.37 -7.25 -6.29
CA THR A 86 4.02 -7.87 -7.46
C THR A 86 4.14 -6.89 -8.63
N ARG A 87 3.11 -6.08 -8.91
CA ARG A 87 3.23 -5.04 -9.96
C ARG A 87 4.32 -4.01 -9.65
N THR A 88 4.49 -3.66 -8.38
CA THR A 88 5.55 -2.73 -7.97
C THR A 88 6.92 -3.37 -8.12
N GLU A 89 7.06 -4.65 -7.78
CA GLU A 89 8.28 -5.43 -8.03
C GLU A 89 8.60 -5.47 -9.53
N ASP A 90 7.63 -5.84 -10.38
CA ASP A 90 7.77 -5.89 -11.84
C ASP A 90 8.19 -4.53 -12.42
N LEU A 91 7.59 -3.44 -11.92
CA LEU A 91 7.96 -2.08 -12.31
C LEU A 91 9.43 -1.80 -11.96
N LEU A 92 9.82 -2.03 -10.71
CA LEU A 92 11.18 -1.73 -10.25
C LEU A 92 12.21 -2.61 -10.99
N GLU A 93 11.91 -3.88 -11.23
CA GLU A 93 12.78 -4.80 -11.96
C GLU A 93 12.97 -4.39 -13.42
N GLY A 94 11.93 -3.88 -14.06
CA GLY A 94 11.96 -3.41 -15.44
C GLY A 94 12.67 -2.06 -15.65
N LEU A 95 13.09 -1.38 -14.59
CA LEU A 95 13.82 -0.11 -14.64
C LEU A 95 15.33 -0.31 -14.55
N ASP A 96 16.06 0.54 -15.27
CA ASP A 96 17.50 0.72 -15.11
C ASP A 96 17.86 1.18 -13.68
N PRO A 97 19.08 0.92 -13.17
CA PRO A 97 19.43 1.13 -11.77
C PRO A 97 19.14 2.55 -11.22
N ASP A 98 19.45 3.59 -12.02
CA ASP A 98 19.23 4.99 -11.62
C ASP A 98 17.73 5.33 -11.56
N ALA A 99 16.98 4.91 -12.59
CA ALA A 99 15.54 5.10 -12.64
C ALA A 99 14.81 4.31 -11.55
N ARG A 100 15.30 3.09 -11.22
CA ARG A 100 14.80 2.27 -10.12
C ARG A 100 14.98 2.96 -8.78
N THR A 101 16.16 3.57 -8.55
CA THR A 101 16.45 4.31 -7.32
C THR A 101 15.55 5.53 -7.18
N ALA A 102 15.36 6.28 -8.27
CA ALA A 102 14.46 7.43 -8.30
C ALA A 102 13.00 7.02 -8.03
N ALA A 103 12.52 5.98 -8.70
CA ALA A 103 11.16 5.46 -8.49
C ALA A 103 10.95 4.96 -7.06
N ALA A 104 11.95 4.27 -6.48
CA ALA A 104 11.89 3.83 -5.09
C ALA A 104 11.88 4.99 -4.09
N ALA A 105 12.55 6.11 -4.39
CA ALA A 105 12.48 7.32 -3.57
C ALA A 105 11.10 8.00 -3.67
N GLU A 106 10.54 8.09 -4.88
CA GLU A 106 9.21 8.65 -5.11
C GLU A 106 8.11 7.83 -4.40
N LEU A 107 8.19 6.49 -4.47
CA LEU A 107 7.29 5.59 -3.74
C LEU A 107 7.36 5.77 -2.23
N ARG A 108 8.57 5.93 -1.66
CA ARG A 108 8.73 6.20 -0.23
C ARG A 108 8.09 7.53 0.17
N ALA A 109 8.38 8.60 -0.58
CA ALA A 109 7.81 9.91 -0.32
C ALA A 109 6.27 9.88 -0.40
N LEU A 110 5.72 9.18 -1.39
CA LEU A 110 4.28 8.99 -1.54
C LEU A 110 3.65 8.28 -0.34
N LEU A 111 4.27 7.20 0.14
CA LEU A 111 3.78 6.45 1.30
C LEU A 111 3.90 7.26 2.59
N ASP A 112 4.97 8.04 2.76
CA ASP A 112 5.15 8.92 3.91
C ASP A 112 4.11 10.05 3.94
N GLU A 113 3.77 10.63 2.78
CA GLU A 113 2.70 11.62 2.66
C GLU A 113 1.33 11.01 2.97
N ALA A 114 1.04 9.82 2.44
CA ALA A 114 -0.21 9.12 2.72
C ALA A 114 -0.34 8.78 4.22
N ALA A 115 0.74 8.35 4.86
CA ALA A 115 0.78 8.08 6.29
C ALA A 115 0.56 9.35 7.13
N GLN A 116 1.08 10.49 6.69
CA GLN A 116 0.84 11.78 7.36
C GLN A 116 -0.60 12.24 7.21
N ALA A 117 -1.20 12.10 6.02
CA ALA A 117 -2.60 12.42 5.78
C ALA A 117 -3.56 11.51 6.57
N ALA A 118 -3.14 10.27 6.82
CA ALA A 118 -3.85 9.31 7.64
C ALA A 118 -3.71 9.55 9.15
N ARG A 119 -2.78 10.40 9.62
CA ARG A 119 -2.69 10.67 11.07
C ARG A 119 -3.90 11.48 11.52
N PRO A 120 -4.71 10.99 12.48
CA PRO A 120 -5.75 11.80 13.05
C PRO A 120 -5.11 13.00 13.77
N ALA A 121 -5.60 14.21 13.47
CA ALA A 121 -5.34 15.37 14.31
C ALA A 121 -5.66 14.97 15.76
N ALA A 122 -4.71 15.15 16.68
CA ALA A 122 -4.76 14.64 18.05
C ALA A 122 -6.19 14.59 18.63
N GLY A 123 -6.82 13.39 18.57
CA GLY A 123 -8.19 13.18 19.00
C GLY A 123 -9.13 12.62 17.92
N GLY A 124 -9.06 11.30 17.67
CA GLY A 124 -10.21 10.54 17.15
C GLY A 124 -9.97 9.74 15.85
N ALA A 125 -10.51 8.52 15.85
CA ALA A 125 -10.57 7.51 14.79
C ALA A 125 -9.29 6.70 14.51
N GLY A 126 -9.26 5.49 15.08
CA GLY A 126 -8.22 4.48 14.88
C GLY A 126 -8.35 3.80 13.51
N PHE A 127 -7.23 3.69 12.81
CA PHE A 127 -7.09 2.79 11.67
C PHE A 127 -7.23 1.35 12.16
N THR A 128 -8.08 0.57 11.50
CA THR A 128 -8.19 -0.88 11.73
C THR A 128 -7.28 -1.58 10.74
N GLY A 129 -6.13 -2.06 11.19
CA GLY A 129 -5.15 -2.77 10.37
C GLY A 129 -3.70 -2.48 10.75
N ASN A 130 -2.79 -3.38 10.35
CA ASN A 130 -1.35 -3.21 10.57
C ASN A 130 -0.79 -2.18 9.57
N VAL A 131 -0.22 -1.09 10.08
CA VAL A 131 0.56 -0.14 9.30
C VAL A 131 2.03 -0.40 9.57
N PHE A 132 2.77 -0.88 8.57
CA PHE A 132 4.23 -0.98 8.63
C PHE A 132 4.85 0.34 8.15
N LEU A 133 5.38 1.11 9.09
CA LEU A 133 6.03 2.42 8.91
C LEU A 133 7.55 2.27 9.15
N GLY A 134 8.27 1.69 8.20
CA GLY A 134 9.71 1.45 8.37
C GLY A 134 10.02 0.63 9.65
N PRO A 135 10.93 1.05 10.55
CA PRO A 135 11.19 0.33 11.81
C PRO A 135 10.01 0.38 12.80
N THR A 136 8.94 1.10 12.49
CA THR A 136 7.78 1.28 13.37
C THR A 136 6.60 0.49 12.83
N ALA A 137 6.09 -0.47 13.61
CA ALA A 137 4.78 -1.06 13.38
C ALA A 137 3.75 -0.30 14.23
N ALA A 138 2.77 0.33 13.59
CA ALA A 138 1.61 0.90 14.26
C ALA A 138 0.41 0.01 14.00
N GLN A 139 -0.19 -0.53 15.07
CA GLN A 139 -1.38 -1.37 15.00
C GLN A 139 -2.40 -0.90 16.03
N SER A 140 -3.65 -0.75 15.59
CA SER A 140 -4.79 -0.41 16.44
C SER A 140 -5.95 -1.36 16.14
N GLY A 141 -6.52 -1.95 17.20
CA GLY A 141 -7.60 -2.93 17.13
C GLY A 141 -7.72 -3.76 18.44
N HIS A 142 -8.88 -4.35 18.69
CA HIS A 142 -9.10 -5.25 19.84
C HIS A 142 -8.60 -6.66 19.50
N GLY A 143 -7.81 -7.30 20.40
CA GLY A 143 -7.23 -8.63 20.16
C GLY A 143 -5.86 -8.65 19.48
N ASN A 144 -5.12 -7.54 19.50
CA ASN A 144 -3.78 -7.48 18.92
C ASN A 144 -2.78 -8.39 19.66
N ILE A 145 -2.14 -9.31 18.93
CA ILE A 145 -0.98 -10.08 19.39
C ILE A 145 0.23 -9.70 18.54
N GLN A 146 1.14 -8.91 19.11
CA GLN A 146 2.43 -8.62 18.51
C GLN A 146 3.50 -9.53 19.12
N VAL A 147 4.08 -10.43 18.33
CA VAL A 147 5.22 -11.26 18.75
C VAL A 147 6.51 -10.63 18.24
N ASN A 148 7.17 -9.85 19.10
CA ASN A 148 8.49 -9.28 18.82
C ASN A 148 9.59 -10.28 19.21
N ARG A 149 10.39 -10.73 18.24
CA ARG A 149 11.53 -11.61 18.49
C ARG A 149 12.82 -10.84 18.21
N PHE A 150 13.54 -10.48 19.26
CA PHE A 150 14.86 -9.86 19.16
C PHE A 150 15.93 -10.93 19.28
N HIS A 151 16.72 -11.11 18.23
CA HIS A 151 17.91 -11.95 18.27
C HIS A 151 19.10 -11.05 18.61
N SER A 152 19.76 -11.27 19.74
CA SER A 152 21.06 -10.66 20.04
C SER A 152 22.11 -11.35 19.18
N ARG A 153 22.86 -10.59 18.37
CA ARG A 153 24.05 -11.13 17.67
C ARG A 153 25.18 -11.30 18.69
N PRO A 154 25.82 -12.48 18.80
CA PRO A 154 27.17 -12.59 19.35
C PRO A 154 28.22 -12.02 18.39
#